data_AF-A0A3D1QWW7-F1
#
_entry.id   AF-A0A3D1QWW7-F1
#
_cell.length_a   1.000
_cell.length_b   1.000
_cell.length_c   1.000
_cell.angle_alpha   90.00
_cell.angle_beta   90.00
_cell.angle_gamma   90.00
#
_symmetry.space_group_name_H-M   'P 1'
#
loop_
_entity.id
_entity.type
_entity.pdbx_description
1 polymer ?
#
loop_
_entity_poly.entity_id
_entity_poly.type
_entity_poly.pdbx_seq_one_letter_code
_entity_poly.pdbx_strand_id
1 'polypeptide(L)' 'ATPPPEPPPIDPYAVLGVTPGVSLDEAKKAWRGLLLQYHPDKVAHLAPEFQALAEEKTRALNAAFAMIEEALQKAS' A
#
# COMPACT_ATOMS: atom_id res chain seq x y z
N ALA A 1 7.03 15.65 13.60
CA ALA A 1 7.01 14.21 13.23
C ALA A 1 7.65 14.11 11.87
N THR A 2 8.82 13.50 11.80
CA THR A 2 9.57 13.32 10.56
C THR A 2 8.85 12.30 9.68
N PRO A 3 8.51 12.59 8.42
CA PRO A 3 8.07 11.55 7.50
C PRO A 3 9.21 10.52 7.38
N PRO A 4 8.90 9.21 7.33
CA PRO A 4 9.91 8.17 7.18
C PRO A 4 10.68 8.35 5.85
N PRO A 5 11.94 7.87 5.76
CA PRO A 5 12.75 7.98 4.56
C PRO A 5 12.00 7.36 3.37
N GLU A 6 11.92 8.11 2.27
CA GLU A 6 11.32 7.65 1.01
C GLU A 6 11.90 6.27 0.66
N PRO A 7 11.07 5.22 0.50
CA PRO A 7 11.52 4.01 -0.17
C PRO A 7 12.07 4.39 -1.56
N PRO A 8 12.98 3.58 -2.16
CA PRO A 8 13.47 3.80 -3.52
C PRO A 8 12.30 4.03 -4.49
N PRO A 9 12.50 4.66 -5.66
CA PRO A 9 11.44 5.09 -6.58
C PRO A 9 10.69 3.89 -7.17
N ILE A 10 9.86 3.26 -6.35
CA ILE A 10 8.83 2.33 -6.72
C ILE A 10 7.58 3.20 -6.72
N ASP A 11 6.99 3.36 -7.90
CA ASP A 11 5.76 4.11 -8.07
C ASP A 11 4.71 3.61 -7.07
N PRO A 12 4.28 4.42 -6.08
CA PRO A 12 3.29 3.98 -5.11
C PRO A 12 1.96 3.67 -5.79
N TYR A 13 1.68 4.38 -6.90
CA TYR A 13 0.59 4.10 -7.82
C TYR A 13 0.69 2.68 -8.42
N ALA A 14 1.87 2.23 -8.83
CA ALA A 14 2.07 0.86 -9.33
C ALA A 14 1.92 -0.19 -8.23
N VAL A 15 2.34 0.11 -6.99
CA VAL A 15 2.16 -0.78 -5.83
C VAL A 15 0.69 -1.01 -5.52
N LEU A 16 -0.13 0.05 -5.58
CA LEU A 16 -1.58 -0.04 -5.42
C LEU A 16 -2.32 -0.47 -6.71
N GLY A 17 -1.63 -0.55 -7.84
CA GLY A 17 -2.25 -0.83 -9.15
C GLY A 17 -3.22 0.26 -9.61
N VAL A 18 -2.98 1.51 -9.23
CA VAL A 18 -3.80 2.67 -9.56
C VAL A 18 -3.03 3.66 -10.45
N THR A 19 -3.71 4.60 -11.09
CA THR A 19 -3.08 5.59 -11.96
C THR A 19 -2.63 6.85 -11.19
N PRO A 20 -1.52 7.51 -11.60
CA PRO A 20 -1.18 8.82 -11.05
C PRO A 20 -2.31 9.83 -11.31
N GLY A 21 -2.80 10.46 -10.24
CA GLY A 21 -3.95 11.36 -10.29
C GLY A 21 -5.31 10.74 -9.92
N VAL A 22 -5.36 9.51 -9.36
CA VAL A 22 -6.61 9.00 -8.77
C VAL A 22 -7.08 9.86 -7.60
N SER A 23 -8.38 9.88 -7.35
CA SER A 23 -8.90 10.45 -6.11
C SER A 23 -8.58 9.54 -4.90
N LEU A 24 -8.49 10.16 -3.72
CA LEU A 24 -8.27 9.47 -2.46
C LEU A 24 -9.18 8.25 -2.26
N ASP A 25 -10.45 8.37 -2.64
CA ASP A 25 -11.44 7.29 -2.51
C ASP A 25 -11.08 6.06 -3.36
N GLU A 26 -10.62 6.28 -4.60
CA GLU A 26 -10.18 5.22 -5.51
C GLU A 26 -8.88 4.57 -5.01
N ALA A 27 -7.90 5.37 -4.56
CA ALA A 27 -6.69 4.84 -3.91
C ALA A 27 -7.05 3.96 -2.70
N LYS A 28 -7.99 4.41 -1.87
CA LYS A 28 -8.43 3.70 -0.67
C LYS A 28 -9.16 2.39 -0.99
N LYS A 29 -9.97 2.37 -2.06
CA LYS A 29 -10.61 1.15 -2.58
C LYS A 29 -9.58 0.13 -3.03
N ALA A 30 -8.61 0.54 -3.85
CA ALA A 30 -7.55 -0.34 -4.34
C ALA A 30 -6.70 -0.88 -3.20
N TRP A 31 -6.27 0.00 -2.29
CA TRP A 31 -5.56 -0.36 -1.07
C TRP A 31 -6.32 -1.40 -0.25
N ARG A 32 -7.60 -1.17 0.05
CA ARG A 32 -8.45 -2.15 0.76
C ARG A 32 -8.53 -3.48 0.02
N GLY A 33 -8.76 -3.46 -1.29
CA GLY A 33 -8.84 -4.68 -2.09
C GLY A 33 -7.57 -5.53 -2.00
N LEU A 34 -6.41 -4.88 -2.07
CA LEU A 34 -5.10 -5.53 -1.93
C LEU A 34 -4.86 -6.01 -0.50
N LEU A 35 -5.25 -5.22 0.52
CA LEU A 35 -5.13 -5.61 1.92
C LEU A 35 -5.95 -6.86 2.25
N LEU A 36 -7.15 -7.00 1.68
CA LEU A 36 -7.96 -8.23 1.80
C LEU A 36 -7.31 -9.43 1.10
N GLN A 37 -6.54 -9.18 0.04
CA GLN A 37 -5.87 -10.23 -0.73
C GLN A 37 -4.64 -10.76 0.00
N TYR A 38 -3.88 -9.87 0.66
CA TYR A 38 -2.71 -10.19 1.47
C TYR A 38 -3.02 -10.21 2.98
N HIS A 39 -4.28 -10.40 3.37
CA HIS A 39 -4.68 -10.25 4.76
C HIS A 39 -3.97 -11.30 5.65
N PRO A 40 -3.39 -10.91 6.80
CA PRO A 40 -2.69 -11.83 7.70
C PRO A 40 -3.57 -13.00 8.13
N ASP A 41 -4.88 -12.78 8.29
CA ASP A 41 -5.84 -13.85 8.62
C ASP A 41 -5.94 -14.93 7.54
N LYS A 42 -5.85 -14.58 6.24
CA LYS A 42 -5.84 -15.57 5.16
C LYS A 42 -4.56 -16.38 5.09
N VAL A 43 -3.43 -15.75 5.42
CA VAL A 43 -2.12 -16.41 5.39
C VAL A 43 -1.71 -16.99 6.74
N ALA A 44 -2.46 -16.72 7.81
CA ALA A 44 -2.21 -17.25 9.16
C ALA A 44 -2.26 -18.78 9.17
N HIS A 45 -3.07 -19.36 8.30
CA HIS A 45 -3.19 -20.81 8.10
C HIS A 45 -2.12 -21.37 7.13
N LEU A 46 -1.37 -20.50 6.43
CA LEU A 46 -0.33 -20.88 5.48
C LEU A 46 1.05 -20.95 6.16
N ALA A 47 2.03 -21.48 5.43
CA ALA A 47 3.42 -21.58 5.86
C ALA A 47 3.98 -20.20 6.28
N PRO A 48 4.94 -20.15 7.21
CA PRO A 48 5.52 -18.90 7.74
C PRO A 48 6.11 -17.99 6.66
N GLU A 49 6.56 -18.55 5.54
CA GLU A 49 7.04 -17.79 4.38
C GLU A 49 5.94 -16.90 3.77
N PHE A 50 4.69 -17.38 3.71
CA PHE A 50 3.55 -16.58 3.24
C PHE A 50 3.16 -15.51 4.23
N GLN A 51 3.31 -15.77 5.53
CA GLN A 51 3.04 -14.77 6.58
C GLN A 51 4.02 -13.61 6.47
N ALA A 52 5.32 -13.89 6.32
CA ALA A 52 6.34 -12.88 6.11
C ALA A 52 6.10 -12.07 4.83
N LEU A 53 5.77 -12.74 3.72
CA LEU A 53 5.47 -12.08 2.45
C LEU A 53 4.23 -11.19 2.54
N ALA A 54 3.17 -11.67 3.19
CA ALA A 54 1.95 -10.89 3.39
C ALA A 54 2.18 -9.67 4.27
N GLU A 55 2.98 -9.80 5.33
CA GLU A 55 3.34 -8.67 6.19
C GLU A 55 4.13 -7.62 5.40
N GLU A 56 5.11 -8.06 4.60
CA GLU A 56 5.89 -7.16 3.73
C GLU A 56 5.00 -6.45 2.70
N LYS A 57 4.10 -7.19 2.03
CA LYS A 57 3.16 -6.62 1.06
C LYS A 57 2.20 -5.65 1.71
N THR A 58 1.64 -5.99 2.86
CA THR A 58 0.74 -5.12 3.63
C THR A 58 1.46 -3.83 4.04
N ARG A 59 2.71 -3.93 4.48
CA ARG A 59 3.54 -2.77 4.83
C ARG A 59 3.81 -1.88 3.62
N ALA A 60 4.15 -2.47 2.47
CA ALA A 60 4.35 -1.74 1.22
C ALA A 60 3.06 -1.04 0.74
N LEU A 61 1.90 -1.70 0.84
CA LEU A 61 0.60 -1.14 0.50
C LEU A 61 0.25 0.07 1.37
N ASN A 62 0.48 -0.02 2.68
CA ASN A 62 0.26 1.09 3.61
C ASN A 62 1.18 2.27 3.31
N ALA A 63 2.47 2.01 3.06
CA ALA A 63 3.44 3.05 2.72
C ALA A 63 3.07 3.75 1.41
N ALA A 64 2.73 2.98 0.38
CA ALA A 64 2.35 3.52 -0.91
C ALA A 64 1.03 4.32 -0.84
N PHE A 65 0.03 3.87 -0.08
CA PHE A 65 -1.20 4.62 0.15
C PHE A 65 -0.92 5.96 0.84
N ALA A 66 -0.08 5.98 1.88
CA ALA A 66 0.31 7.21 2.58
C ALA A 66 1.03 8.21 1.64
N MET A 67 1.91 7.72 0.77
CA MET A 67 2.59 8.54 -0.24
C MET A 67 1.61 9.13 -1.26
N ILE A 68 0.62 8.35 -1.72
CA ILE A 68 -0.44 8.84 -2.62
C ILE A 68 -1.28 9.89 -1.89
N GLU A 69 -1.64 9.67 -0.63
CA GLU A 69 -2.37 10.65 0.19
C GLU A 69 -1.65 11.98 0.24
N GLU A 70 -0.37 11.97 0.61
CA GLU A 70 0.45 13.18 0.71
C GLU A 70 0.62 13.88 -0.65
N ALA A 71 0.82 13.10 -1.72
CA ALA A 71 0.95 13.62 -3.07
C ALA A 71 -0.34 14.32 -3.54
N LEU A 72 -1.50 13.74 -3.25
CA LEU A 72 -2.81 14.33 -3.55
C LEU A 72 -3.07 15.58 -2.71
N GLN A 73 -2.65 15.58 -1.44
CA GLN A 73 -2.79 16.73 -0.56
C GLN A 73 -1.89 17.89 -0.97
N LYS A 74 -0.64 17.63 -1.40
CA LYS A 74 0.28 18.67 -1.91
C LYS A 74 -0.10 19.22 -3.28
N ALA A 75 -0.88 18.47 -4.05
CA ALA A 75 -1.38 18.89 -5.35
C ALA A 75 -2.68 19.73 -5.27
N SER A 76 -3.19 19.97 -4.05
CA SER A 76 -4.34 20.83 -3.77
C SER A 76 -3.93 22.23 -3.33
#